data_AF-A0A2H3GEU3-F1
#
_entry.id   AF-A0A2H3GEU3-F1
#
_cell.length_a   1.000
_cell.length_b   1.000
_cell.length_c   1.000
_cell.angle_alpha   90.00
_cell.angle_beta   90.00
_cell.angle_gamma   90.00
#
_symmetry.space_group_name_H-M   'P 1'
#
loop_
_entity.id
_entity.type
_entity.pdbx_description
1 polymer ?
#
loop_
_entity_poly.entity_id
_entity_poly.type
_entity_poly.pdbx_seq_one_letter_code
_entity_poly.pdbx_strand_id
1 'polypeptide(L)'
;MSSSIVSEYEAANEQYAAAFNKGDLALPPSRHVALLGTREIVIVHHTDCGMLTFSDLDLKTKVRKDLGEDVDHIAFLPFGDLEQSVRDDIAFLKKSPLVLDVPITGYIYDVKSGKINKVDA
;
A
#
# COMPACT_ATOMS: atom_id res chain seq x y z
N MET A 1 11.80 -28.01 4.57
CA MET A 1 11.56 -28.46 3.18
C MET A 1 11.11 -27.24 2.41
N SER A 2 12.00 -26.59 1.66
CA SER A 2 11.60 -25.46 0.80
C SER A 2 10.63 -26.02 -0.24
N SER A 3 9.41 -25.47 -0.27
CA SER A 3 8.39 -25.88 -1.23
C SER A 3 8.88 -25.47 -2.62
N SER A 4 8.90 -26.41 -3.58
CA SER A 4 9.31 -26.16 -4.99
C SER A 4 8.57 -24.99 -5.63
N ILE A 5 7.39 -24.69 -5.10
CA ILE A 5 6.56 -23.55 -5.49
C ILE A 5 7.26 -22.23 -5.16
N VAL A 6 7.90 -22.09 -4.00
CA VAL A 6 8.56 -20.83 -3.60
C VAL A 6 9.66 -20.46 -4.57
N SER A 7 10.52 -21.40 -4.94
CA SER A 7 11.60 -21.17 -5.91
C SER A 7 11.08 -20.80 -7.30
N GLU A 8 9.93 -21.35 -7.70
CA GLU A 8 9.30 -21.01 -8.98
C GLU A 8 8.74 -19.59 -8.96
N TYR A 9 8.09 -19.19 -7.87
CA TYR A 9 7.60 -17.83 -7.67
C TYR A 9 8.73 -16.80 -7.61
N GLU A 10 9.84 -17.11 -6.93
CA GLU A 10 11.00 -16.23 -6.85
C GLU A 10 11.61 -15.97 -8.24
N ALA A 11 11.82 -17.04 -9.04
CA ALA A 11 12.34 -16.91 -10.39
C ALA A 11 11.37 -16.16 -11.34
N ALA A 12 10.07 -16.41 -11.23
CA ALA A 12 9.05 -15.69 -11.99
C ALA A 12 9.00 -14.21 -11.61
N ASN A 13 9.15 -13.90 -10.32
CA ASN A 13 9.20 -12.52 -9.83
C ASN A 13 10.44 -11.78 -10.33
N GLU A 14 11.63 -12.42 -10.34
CA GLU A 14 12.85 -11.81 -10.90
C GLU A 14 12.66 -11.45 -12.38
N GLN A 15 12.10 -12.36 -13.17
CA GLN A 15 11.82 -12.12 -14.59
C GLN A 15 10.81 -11.00 -14.80
N TYR A 16 9.72 -10.99 -14.02
CA TYR A 16 8.71 -9.94 -14.08
C TYR A 16 9.31 -8.58 -13.71
N ALA A 17 10.06 -8.50 -12.61
CA ALA A 17 10.70 -7.28 -12.14
C ALA A 17 11.69 -6.73 -13.18
N ALA A 18 12.49 -7.60 -13.82
CA ALA A 18 13.44 -7.20 -14.85
C ALA A 18 12.78 -6.62 -16.12
N ALA A 19 11.54 -7.01 -16.40
CA ALA A 19 10.79 -6.57 -17.58
C ALA A 19 9.70 -5.53 -17.28
N PHE A 20 9.51 -5.15 -16.00
CA PHE A 20 8.43 -4.25 -15.60
C PHE A 20 8.73 -2.80 -16.00
N ASN A 21 8.02 -2.30 -17.01
CA ASN A 21 8.15 -0.94 -17.52
C ASN A 21 6.87 -0.09 -17.36
N LYS A 22 5.96 -0.52 -16.46
CA LYS A 22 4.63 0.07 -16.29
C LYS A 22 4.49 0.90 -15.02
N GLY A 23 5.60 1.33 -14.43
CA GLY A 23 5.60 2.10 -13.18
C GLY A 23 5.02 3.51 -13.31
N ASP A 24 4.94 4.02 -14.54
CA ASP A 24 4.32 5.30 -14.90
C ASP A 24 2.80 5.21 -15.11
N LEU A 25 2.24 3.99 -15.21
CA LEU A 25 0.80 3.80 -15.30
C LEU A 25 0.16 4.30 -14.01
N ALA A 26 -0.82 5.20 -14.17
CA ALA A 26 -1.67 5.60 -13.07
C ALA A 26 -2.23 4.36 -12.38
N LEU A 27 -2.18 4.35 -11.04
CA LEU A 27 -2.65 3.22 -10.25
C LEU A 27 -4.07 2.84 -10.73
N PRO A 28 -4.33 1.55 -11.00
CA PRO A 28 -5.59 1.07 -11.55
C PRO A 28 -6.88 1.53 -10.83
N PRO A 29 -6.89 1.99 -9.55
CA PRO A 29 -8.09 2.56 -8.94
C PRO A 29 -8.42 4.01 -9.35
N SER A 30 -7.52 4.73 -10.04
CA SER A 30 -7.63 6.20 -10.13
C SER A 30 -8.58 6.72 -11.21
N ARG A 31 -8.97 5.87 -12.16
CA ARG A 31 -9.93 6.20 -13.23
C ARG A 31 -10.83 4.98 -13.42
N HIS A 32 -12.14 5.18 -13.57
CA HIS A 32 -13.23 4.20 -13.75
C HIS A 32 -13.07 3.20 -14.93
N VAL A 33 -11.86 2.86 -15.34
CA VAL A 33 -11.56 1.98 -16.46
C VAL A 33 -10.55 0.97 -15.97
N ALA A 34 -11.01 -0.23 -15.61
CA ALA A 34 -10.15 -1.40 -15.51
C ALA A 34 -9.67 -1.77 -16.92
N LEU A 35 -8.67 -1.04 -17.42
CA LEU A 35 -8.05 -1.27 -18.73
C LEU A 35 -7.49 -2.70 -18.88
N LEU A 36 -7.22 -3.34 -17.74
CA LEU A 36 -6.54 -4.63 -17.65
C LEU A 36 -7.40 -5.71 -16.99
N GLY A 37 -8.69 -5.44 -16.72
CA GLY A 37 -9.62 -6.44 -16.20
C GLY A 37 -9.34 -6.91 -14.76
N THR A 38 -8.72 -6.10 -13.91
CA THR A 38 -8.48 -6.40 -12.49
C THR A 38 -9.79 -6.77 -11.79
N ARG A 39 -9.81 -7.92 -11.08
CA ARG A 39 -11.01 -8.49 -10.46
C ARG A 39 -10.97 -8.59 -8.94
N GLU A 40 -9.88 -8.16 -8.32
CA GLU A 40 -9.66 -8.24 -6.88
C GLU A 40 -8.63 -7.20 -6.46
N ILE A 41 -8.76 -6.66 -5.24
CA ILE A 41 -7.84 -5.70 -4.64
C ILE A 41 -7.37 -6.27 -3.30
N VAL A 42 -6.05 -6.24 -3.09
CA VAL A 42 -5.42 -6.59 -1.83
C VAL A 42 -4.68 -5.37 -1.28
N ILE A 43 -5.01 -4.98 -0.05
CA ILE A 43 -4.35 -3.91 0.69
C ILE A 43 -3.37 -4.55 1.67
N VAL A 44 -2.10 -4.17 1.60
CA VAL A 44 -1.06 -4.69 2.50
C VAL A 44 -0.33 -3.53 3.15
N HIS A 45 -0.53 -3.37 4.45
CA HIS A 45 0.33 -2.52 5.29
C HIS A 45 1.41 -3.38 5.93
N HIS A 46 2.33 -2.80 6.70
CA HIS A 46 3.41 -3.56 7.33
C HIS A 46 3.77 -3.06 8.73
N THR A 47 4.32 -3.96 9.55
CA THR A 47 4.89 -3.60 10.85
C THR A 47 6.14 -2.73 10.66
N ASP A 48 6.49 -1.93 11.69
CA ASP A 48 7.62 -0.99 11.64
C ASP A 48 7.51 0.05 10.50
N CYS A 49 6.28 0.44 10.16
CA CYS A 49 6.03 1.49 9.18
C CYS A 49 6.44 2.86 9.73
N GLY A 50 7.25 3.59 8.97
CA GLY A 50 7.66 4.95 9.34
C GLY A 50 6.46 5.89 9.59
N MET A 51 5.34 5.68 8.89
CA MET A 51 4.12 6.49 9.02
C MET A 51 3.41 6.35 10.38
N LEU A 52 3.81 5.39 11.22
CA LEU A 52 3.36 5.28 12.62
C LEU A 52 4.15 6.17 13.59
N THR A 53 5.30 6.72 13.14
CA THR A 53 6.29 7.31 14.06
C THR A 53 6.21 8.83 14.18
N PHE A 54 5.38 9.48 13.35
CA PHE A 54 5.27 10.93 13.31
C PHE A 54 3.87 11.37 12.92
N SER A 55 3.49 12.58 13.32
CA SER A 55 2.30 13.26 12.82
C SER A 55 2.60 14.07 11.55
N ASP A 56 1.53 14.48 10.88
CA ASP A 56 1.62 15.33 9.67
C ASP A 56 2.31 16.67 10.02
N LEU A 57 2.02 17.19 11.22
CA LEU A 57 2.64 18.40 11.75
C LEU A 57 4.14 18.23 12.02
N ASP A 58 4.55 17.08 12.57
CA ASP A 58 5.96 16.79 12.82
C ASP A 58 6.76 16.79 11.52
N LEU A 59 6.19 16.17 10.47
CA LEU A 59 6.85 16.09 9.18
C LEU A 59 6.94 17.46 8.50
N LYS A 60 5.84 18.24 8.51
CA LYS A 60 5.81 19.62 8.01
C LYS A 60 6.82 20.50 8.71
N THR A 61 6.90 20.41 10.04
CA THR A 61 7.85 21.17 10.85
C THR A 61 9.28 20.79 10.51
N LYS A 62 9.56 19.49 10.33
CA LYS A 62 10.89 19.01 9.98
C LYS A 62 11.33 19.46 8.59
N VAL A 63 10.45 19.37 7.58
CA VAL A 63 10.75 19.82 6.21
C VAL A 63 11.07 21.31 6.19
N ARG A 64 10.26 22.13 6.86
CA ARG A 64 10.51 23.57 6.98
C ARG A 64 11.86 23.88 7.63
N LYS A 65 12.19 23.16 8.69
CA LYS A 65 13.45 23.38 9.43
C LYS A 65 14.67 22.95 8.62
N ASP A 66 14.61 21.79 7.98
CA ASP A 66 15.78 21.16 7.35
C ASP A 66 15.99 21.65 5.91
N LEU A 67 14.90 21.98 5.18
CA LEU A 67 14.94 22.37 3.78
C LEU A 67 14.48 23.80 3.50
N GLY A 68 13.78 24.45 4.44
CA GLY A 68 13.26 25.81 4.25
C GLY A 68 12.01 25.90 3.36
N GLU A 69 11.43 24.76 2.96
CA GLU A 69 10.29 24.70 2.04
C GLU A 69 8.94 24.67 2.78
N ASP A 70 7.93 25.29 2.17
CA ASP A 70 6.55 25.25 2.69
C ASP A 70 5.74 24.12 2.06
N VAL A 71 5.42 23.13 2.90
CA VAL A 71 4.71 21.91 2.51
C VAL A 71 3.34 21.79 3.20
N ASP A 72 2.76 22.88 3.69
CA ASP A 72 1.45 22.84 4.37
C ASP A 72 0.31 22.30 3.50
N HIS A 73 0.42 22.49 2.19
CA HIS A 73 -0.54 22.02 1.20
C HIS A 73 -0.45 20.51 0.92
N ILE A 74 0.61 19.85 1.42
CA ILE A 74 0.79 18.40 1.29
C ILE A 74 0.16 17.71 2.50
N ALA A 75 -0.65 16.69 2.26
CA ALA A 75 -1.08 15.75 3.28
C ALA A 75 -0.16 14.52 3.22
N PHE A 76 0.58 14.28 4.30
CA PHE A 76 1.50 13.15 4.40
C PHE A 76 0.80 11.86 4.84
N LEU A 77 -0.41 11.96 5.39
CA LEU A 77 -1.29 10.84 5.75
C LEU A 77 -0.66 9.81 6.71
N PRO A 78 -0.01 10.21 7.82
CA PRO A 78 0.36 9.27 8.87
C PRO A 78 -0.86 8.72 9.59
N PHE A 79 -0.68 7.59 10.28
CA PHE A 79 -1.72 6.89 11.02
C PHE A 79 -1.19 6.43 12.37
N GLY A 80 -2.09 6.28 13.35
CA GLY A 80 -1.72 5.90 14.72
C GLY A 80 -1.90 4.41 15.05
N ASP A 81 -2.66 3.68 14.23
CA ASP A 81 -2.96 2.27 14.42
C ASP A 81 -2.89 1.53 13.08
N LEU A 82 -2.08 0.47 13.04
CA LEU A 82 -1.75 -0.26 11.82
C LEU A 82 -2.95 -1.06 11.28
N GLU A 83 -3.69 -1.74 12.15
CA GLU A 83 -4.86 -2.52 11.72
C GLU A 83 -6.01 -1.60 11.30
N GLN A 84 -6.24 -0.53 12.05
CA GLN A 84 -7.26 0.45 11.73
C GLN A 84 -6.96 1.15 10.40
N SER A 85 -5.70 1.49 10.13
CA SER A 85 -5.27 2.04 8.85
C SER A 85 -5.66 1.15 7.67
N VAL A 86 -5.45 -0.17 7.80
CA VAL A 86 -5.91 -1.15 6.78
C VAL A 86 -7.44 -1.14 6.65
N ARG A 87 -8.19 -1.12 7.75
CA ARG A 87 -9.66 -1.09 7.73
C ARG A 87 -10.19 0.19 7.08
N ASP A 88 -9.56 1.32 7.38
CA ASP A 88 -9.93 2.62 6.83
C ASP A 88 -9.71 2.66 5.32
N ASP A 89 -8.58 2.13 4.83
CA ASP A 89 -8.29 2.01 3.40
C ASP A 89 -9.27 1.08 2.68
N ILE A 90 -9.63 -0.06 3.29
CA ILE A 90 -10.67 -0.95 2.75
C ILE A 90 -11.99 -0.19 2.64
N ALA A 91 -12.40 0.51 3.70
CA ALA A 91 -13.65 1.24 3.72
C ALA A 91 -13.66 2.40 2.72
N PHE A 92 -12.52 3.07 2.54
CA PHE A 92 -12.33 4.13 1.55
C PHE A 92 -12.50 3.61 0.13
N LEU A 93 -11.82 2.51 -0.22
CA LEU A 93 -11.93 1.92 -1.56
C LEU A 93 -13.31 1.35 -1.84
N LYS A 94 -13.95 0.68 -0.86
CA LYS A 94 -15.33 0.17 -0.99
C LYS A 94 -16.36 1.28 -1.26
N LYS A 95 -16.13 2.49 -0.73
CA LYS A 95 -17.03 3.65 -0.91
C LYS A 95 -16.72 4.46 -2.17
N SER A 96 -15.55 4.24 -2.77
CA SER A 96 -15.11 5.05 -3.91
C SER A 96 -15.92 4.71 -5.14
N PRO A 97 -16.59 5.68 -5.79
CA PRO A 97 -17.28 5.43 -7.05
C PRO A 97 -16.30 5.02 -8.16
N LEU A 98 -15.01 5.43 -8.03
CA LEU A 98 -13.96 5.15 -9.01
C LEU A 98 -13.52 3.67 -9.02
N VAL A 99 -13.85 2.90 -7.98
CA VAL A 99 -13.43 1.51 -7.80
C VAL A 99 -14.57 0.58 -8.19
N LEU A 100 -14.28 -0.44 -9.02
CA LEU A 100 -15.26 -1.45 -9.38
C LEU A 100 -15.70 -2.25 -8.15
N ASP A 101 -16.92 -2.78 -8.17
CA ASP A 101 -17.41 -3.70 -7.14
C ASP A 101 -16.70 -5.06 -7.26
N VAL A 102 -15.52 -5.14 -6.64
CA VAL A 102 -14.65 -6.32 -6.59
C VAL A 102 -14.29 -6.62 -5.14
N PRO A 103 -13.94 -7.88 -4.80
CA PRO A 103 -13.46 -8.21 -3.47
C PRO A 103 -12.25 -7.35 -3.07
N ILE A 104 -12.30 -6.80 -1.86
CA ILE A 104 -11.21 -6.04 -1.26
C ILE A 104 -10.86 -6.70 0.08
N THR A 105 -9.60 -7.10 0.22
CA THR A 105 -9.08 -7.75 1.44
C THR A 105 -7.86 -7.00 1.98
N GLY A 106 -7.69 -7.01 3.30
CA GLY A 106 -6.59 -6.33 3.97
C GLY A 106 -5.68 -7.27 4.75
N TYR A 107 -4.40 -6.94 4.76
CA TYR A 107 -3.36 -7.71 5.41
C TYR A 107 -2.30 -6.81 6.04
N ILE A 108 -1.58 -7.36 7.02
CA ILE A 108 -0.37 -6.81 7.59
C ILE A 108 0.79 -7.75 7.31
N TYR A 109 1.81 -7.25 6.65
CA TYR A 109 3.11 -7.89 6.49
C TYR A 109 3.98 -7.61 7.73
N ASP A 110 4.39 -8.66 8.42
CA ASP A 110 5.36 -8.55 9.51
C ASP A 110 6.79 -8.56 8.92
N VAL A 111 7.44 -7.39 8.94
CA VAL A 111 8.78 -7.21 8.34
C VAL A 111 9.87 -8.03 9.03
N LYS A 112 9.66 -8.47 10.28
CA LYS A 112 10.66 -9.25 11.04
C LYS A 112 10.56 -10.74 10.73
N SER A 113 9.34 -11.25 10.58
CA SER A 113 9.09 -12.68 10.38
C SER A 113 8.78 -13.07 8.95
N GLY A 114 8.45 -12.11 8.09
CA GLY A 114 7.99 -12.33 6.72
C GLY A 114 6.55 -12.84 6.61
N LYS A 115 5.81 -12.95 7.72
CA LYS A 115 4.44 -13.45 7.73
C LYS A 115 3.45 -12.39 7.24
N ILE A 116 2.37 -12.85 6.63
CA ILE A 116 1.25 -12.01 6.21
C ILE A 116 0.03 -12.43 7.05
N ASN A 117 -0.49 -11.49 7.84
CA ASN A 117 -1.65 -11.70 8.70
C ASN A 117 -2.85 -10.96 8.14
N LYS A 118 -3.99 -11.63 8.06
CA LYS A 118 -5.23 -11.01 7.57
C LYS A 118 -5.79 -10.07 8.64
N VAL A 119 -6.31 -8.92 8.21
CA VAL A 119 -7.06 -7.99 9.06
C VAL A 119 -8.55 -8.28 8.92
N ASP A 120 -9.24 -8.45 10.04
CA ASP A 120 -10.70 -8.57 10.06
C ASP A 120 -11.32 -7.19 9.79
N ALA A 121 -12.13 -7.11 8.72
CA ALA A 121 -12.68 -5.87 8.16
C ALA A 121 -14.11 -6.04 7.65
#